data_AF-A0AAN1JMB2-F1
#
_entry.id   AF-A0AAN1JMB2-F1
#
_cell.length_a   1.000
_cell.length_b   1.000
_cell.length_c   1.000
_cell.angle_alpha   90.00
_cell.angle_beta   90.00
_cell.angle_gamma   90.00
#
_symmetry.space_group_name_H-M   'P 1'
#
loop_
_entity.id
_entity.type
_entity.pdbx_description
1 polymer ?
#
loop_
_entity_poly.entity_id
_entity_poly.type
_entity_poly.pdbx_seq_one_letter_code
_entity_poly.pdbx_strand_id
1 'polypeptide(L)'
;MTYSCSDFFDDVMRCLVESRAIDSTDIPDDDPGAGADIAVNAIVTMHRAGLSSQFVRELLAEVESLAAVAEEHGPDAVAFLFYLQAAILNGSSVEARGTEDSELLALIGRLPSASAWMTHILAAEPA
;
A
#
# COMPACT_ATOMS: atom_id res chain seq x y z
N MET A 1 -2.65 -3.90 41.62
CA MET A 1 -2.39 -2.84 40.62
C MET A 1 -3.43 -3.05 39.54
N THR A 2 -4.31 -2.07 39.31
CA THR A 2 -5.42 -2.22 38.36
C THR A 2 -4.98 -1.56 37.07
N TYR A 3 -4.89 -2.33 35.98
CA TYR A 3 -4.58 -1.80 34.66
C TYR A 3 -5.74 -0.92 34.19
N SER A 4 -5.41 0.29 33.77
CA SER A 4 -6.37 1.34 33.42
C SER A 4 -6.38 1.60 31.90
N CYS A 5 -7.37 2.36 31.43
CA CYS A 5 -7.44 2.74 30.01
C CYS A 5 -6.29 3.66 29.59
N SER A 6 -5.72 4.45 30.52
CA SER A 6 -4.54 5.27 30.24
C SER A 6 -3.29 4.39 30.08
N ASP A 7 -3.13 3.36 30.92
CA ASP A 7 -2.01 2.42 30.77
C ASP A 7 -2.04 1.73 29.39
N PHE A 8 -3.24 1.34 28.93
CA PHE A 8 -3.43 0.78 27.59
C PHE A 8 -3.08 1.77 26.48
N PHE A 9 -3.55 3.01 26.58
CA PHE A 9 -3.25 4.05 25.61
C PHE A 9 -1.73 4.29 25.52
N ASP A 10 -1.06 4.47 26.65
CA ASP A 10 0.38 4.71 26.73
C ASP A 10 1.17 3.54 26.13
N ASP A 11 0.76 2.29 26.40
CA ASP A 11 1.37 1.10 25.82
C ASP A 11 1.23 1.05 24.30
N VAL A 12 0.04 1.35 23.76
CA VAL A 12 -0.20 1.37 22.32
C VAL A 12 0.66 2.43 21.65
N MET A 13 0.65 3.66 22.16
CA MET A 13 1.44 4.75 21.58
C MET A 13 2.95 4.45 21.65
N ARG A 14 3.42 3.90 22.78
CA ARG A 14 4.81 3.44 22.91
C ARG A 14 5.18 2.38 21.87
N CYS A 15 4.32 1.37 21.65
CA CYS A 15 4.57 0.34 20.64
C CYS A 15 4.64 0.92 19.21
N LEU A 16 3.81 1.92 18.90
CA LEU A 16 3.81 2.59 17.60
C LEU A 16 5.09 3.44 17.39
N VAL A 17 5.59 4.09 18.43
CA VAL A 17 6.89 4.78 18.38
C VAL A 17 8.04 3.78 18.22
N GLU A 18 8.06 2.69 18.99
CA GLU A 18 9.11 1.66 18.92
C GLU A 18 9.17 0.99 17.54
N SER A 19 8.01 0.80 16.90
CA SER A 19 7.91 0.29 15.52
C SER A 19 8.18 1.34 14.44
N ARG A 20 8.44 2.60 14.84
CA ARG A 20 8.66 3.76 13.95
C ARG A 20 7.46 4.08 13.06
N ALA A 21 6.26 3.75 13.53
CA ALA A 21 5.03 4.05 12.83
C ALA A 21 4.62 5.53 12.96
N ILE A 22 4.98 6.14 14.10
CA ILE A 22 4.75 7.55 14.44
C ILE A 22 5.97 8.11 15.18
N ASP A 23 6.13 9.43 15.20
CA ASP A 23 7.10 10.08 16.08
C ASP A 23 6.48 10.31 17.46
N SER A 24 7.29 10.26 18.53
CA SER A 24 6.80 10.56 19.88
C SER A 24 6.30 12.00 20.01
N THR A 25 6.79 12.91 19.17
CA THR A 25 6.37 14.32 19.12
C THR A 25 4.99 14.51 18.49
N ASP A 26 4.46 13.49 17.79
CA ASP A 26 3.11 13.52 17.24
C ASP A 26 2.05 13.16 18.28
N ILE A 27 2.44 12.61 19.44
CA ILE A 27 1.51 12.17 20.49
C ILE A 27 0.91 13.40 21.18
N PRO A 28 -0.42 13.60 21.14
CA PRO A 28 -1.06 14.75 21.75
C PRO A 28 -1.10 14.63 23.27
N ASP A 29 -0.82 15.74 23.95
CA ASP A 29 -1.00 15.85 25.40
C ASP A 29 -2.50 15.86 25.76
N ASP A 30 -2.91 15.03 26.72
CA ASP A 30 -4.26 15.00 27.31
C ASP A 30 -5.44 14.87 26.31
N ASP A 31 -5.20 14.35 25.10
CA ASP A 31 -6.25 14.05 24.11
C ASP A 31 -6.17 12.60 23.61
N PRO A 32 -6.77 11.65 24.34
CA PRO A 32 -6.83 10.25 23.93
C PRO A 32 -7.59 10.02 22.61
N GLY A 33 -8.50 10.93 22.23
CA GLY A 33 -9.24 10.84 20.98
C GLY A 33 -8.35 11.09 19.78
N ALA A 34 -7.61 12.20 19.80
CA ALA A 34 -6.62 12.52 18.77
C ALA A 34 -5.50 11.47 18.71
N GLY A 35 -5.06 10.95 19.87
CA GLY A 35 -4.08 9.87 19.91
C GLY A 35 -4.59 8.57 19.29
N ALA A 36 -5.87 8.23 19.48
CA ALA A 36 -6.48 7.07 18.83
C ALA A 36 -6.54 7.24 17.30
N ASP A 37 -6.87 8.43 16.79
CA ASP A 37 -6.87 8.71 15.35
C ASP A 37 -5.47 8.54 14.74
N ILE A 38 -4.44 9.04 15.43
CA ILE A 38 -3.03 8.87 15.04
C ILE A 38 -2.65 7.40 15.01
N ALA A 39 -3.01 6.65 16.07
CA ALA A 39 -2.71 5.23 16.16
C ALA A 39 -3.36 4.44 15.03
N VAL A 40 -4.64 4.69 14.75
CA VAL A 40 -5.38 4.04 13.66
C VAL A 40 -4.75 4.38 12.31
N ASN A 41 -4.43 5.65 12.06
CA ASN A 41 -3.82 6.07 10.81
C ASN A 41 -2.44 5.42 10.59
N ALA A 42 -1.63 5.32 11.65
CA ALA A 42 -0.33 4.67 11.61
C ALA A 42 -0.47 3.18 11.27
N ILE A 43 -1.39 2.47 11.93
CA ILE A 43 -1.65 1.05 11.67
C ILE A 43 -2.12 0.84 10.22
N VAL A 44 -3.04 1.67 9.72
CA VAL A 44 -3.52 1.62 8.34
C VAL A 44 -2.37 1.86 7.35
N THR A 45 -1.52 2.85 7.62
CA THR A 45 -0.36 3.17 6.77
C THR A 45 0.65 2.02 6.73
N MET A 46 0.98 1.44 7.89
CA MET A 46 1.84 0.26 7.96
C MET A 46 1.27 -0.93 7.20
N HIS A 47 -0.05 -1.17 7.31
CA HIS A 47 -0.71 -2.23 6.56
C HIS A 47 -0.57 -2.01 5.05
N ARG A 48 -0.80 -0.79 4.56
CA ARG A 48 -0.62 -0.44 3.15
C ARG A 48 0.83 -0.57 2.67
N ALA A 49 1.81 -0.19 3.50
CA ALA A 49 3.22 -0.42 3.21
C ALA A 49 3.54 -1.93 3.08
N GLY A 50 2.92 -2.75 3.92
CA GLY A 50 2.97 -4.21 3.82
C GLY A 50 2.39 -4.73 2.50
N LEU A 51 1.20 -4.26 2.12
CA LEU A 51 0.55 -4.61 0.84
C LEU A 51 1.40 -4.18 -0.36
N SER A 52 1.89 -2.95 -0.37
CA SER A 52 2.79 -2.43 -1.42
C SER A 52 4.04 -3.29 -1.55
N SER A 53 4.66 -3.67 -0.44
CA SER A 53 5.84 -4.55 -0.45
C SER A 53 5.51 -5.95 -0.95
N GLN A 54 4.32 -6.47 -0.61
CA GLN A 54 3.84 -7.75 -1.10
C GLN A 54 3.63 -7.73 -2.62
N PHE A 55 3.03 -6.67 -3.17
CA PHE A 55 2.87 -6.51 -4.61
C PHE A 55 4.21 -6.57 -5.35
N VAL A 56 5.21 -5.80 -4.91
CA VAL A 56 6.55 -5.83 -5.52
C VAL A 56 7.17 -7.22 -5.44
N ARG A 57 7.01 -7.90 -4.30
CA ARG A 57 7.58 -9.23 -4.10
C ARG A 57 6.92 -10.30 -4.99
N GLU A 58 5.59 -10.21 -5.18
CA GLU A 58 4.85 -11.06 -6.11
C GLU A 58 5.25 -10.77 -7.57
N LEU A 59 5.32 -9.50 -7.94
CA LEU A 59 5.72 -9.07 -9.29
C LEU A 59 7.11 -9.60 -9.65
N LEU A 60 8.11 -9.37 -8.79
CA LEU A 60 9.49 -9.82 -9.03
C LEU A 60 9.66 -11.35 -8.97
N ALA A 61 8.69 -12.09 -8.46
CA ALA A 61 8.67 -13.54 -8.51
C ALA A 61 8.04 -14.06 -9.82
N GLU A 62 7.11 -13.30 -10.42
CA GLU A 62 6.42 -13.63 -11.67
C GLU A 62 7.24 -13.26 -12.90
N VAL A 63 8.00 -12.15 -12.86
CA VAL A 63 8.78 -11.66 -14.00
C VAL A 63 10.27 -11.97 -13.82
N GLU A 64 10.98 -12.22 -14.93
CA GLU A 64 12.44 -12.39 -14.89
C GLU A 64 13.16 -11.12 -14.39
N SER A 65 12.75 -9.97 -14.92
CA SER A 65 13.24 -8.65 -14.51
C SER A 65 12.30 -7.53 -14.96
N LEU A 66 12.42 -6.35 -14.37
CA LEU A 66 11.72 -5.16 -14.87
C LEU A 66 12.19 -4.73 -16.27
N ALA A 67 13.41 -5.10 -16.66
CA ALA A 67 13.90 -4.87 -18.03
C ALA A 67 13.16 -5.77 -19.04
N ALA A 68 12.95 -7.04 -18.71
CA ALA A 68 12.16 -7.95 -19.54
C ALA A 68 10.71 -7.46 -19.72
N VAL A 69 10.11 -6.91 -18.66
CA VAL A 69 8.78 -6.26 -18.74
C VAL A 69 8.81 -5.07 -19.70
N ALA A 70 9.86 -4.23 -19.67
CA ALA A 70 9.99 -3.11 -20.59
C ALA A 70 10.21 -3.53 -22.04
N GLU A 71 10.92 -4.64 -22.26
CA GLU A 71 11.15 -5.22 -23.59
C GLU A 71 9.87 -5.85 -24.17
N GLU A 72 9.07 -6.51 -23.33
CA GLU A 72 7.83 -7.19 -23.74
C GLU A 72 6.65 -6.22 -23.90
N HIS A 73 6.45 -5.32 -22.93
CA HIS A 73 5.26 -4.46 -22.85
C HIS A 73 5.56 -2.96 -22.98
N GLY A 74 6.82 -2.59 -23.20
CA GLY A 74 7.25 -1.20 -23.33
C GLY A 74 7.57 -0.50 -21.99
N PRO A 75 8.27 0.65 -22.03
CA PRO A 75 8.71 1.36 -20.83
C PRO A 75 7.55 1.90 -19.98
N ASP A 76 6.43 2.23 -20.60
CA ASP A 76 5.23 2.72 -19.90
C ASP A 76 4.62 1.64 -18.99
N ALA A 77 4.78 0.36 -19.33
CA ALA A 77 4.29 -0.74 -18.49
C ALA A 77 5.03 -0.79 -17.15
N VAL A 78 6.35 -0.56 -17.16
CA VAL A 78 7.14 -0.44 -15.94
C VAL A 78 6.68 0.76 -15.12
N ALA A 79 6.47 1.92 -15.76
CA ALA A 79 5.95 3.10 -15.08
C ALA A 79 4.58 2.84 -14.43
N PHE A 80 3.67 2.15 -15.14
CA PHE A 80 2.36 1.76 -14.61
C PHE A 80 2.49 0.87 -13.37
N LEU A 81 3.40 -0.11 -13.36
CA LEU A 81 3.61 -0.97 -12.19
C LEU A 81 4.10 -0.17 -10.97
N PHE A 82 4.95 0.83 -11.17
CA PHE A 82 5.36 1.74 -10.10
C PHE A 82 4.22 2.66 -9.63
N TYR A 83 3.38 3.17 -10.54
CA TYR A 83 2.20 3.94 -10.15
C TYR A 83 1.19 3.09 -9.39
N LEU A 84 0.99 1.83 -9.78
CA LEU A 84 0.13 0.89 -9.06
C LEU A 84 0.69 0.60 -7.66
N GLN A 85 1.99 0.37 -7.53
CA GLN A 85 2.65 0.22 -6.23
C GLN A 85 2.44 1.45 -5.33
N ALA A 86 2.58 2.65 -5.89
CA ALA A 86 2.32 3.90 -5.17
C ALA A 86 0.83 4.04 -4.80
N ALA A 87 -0.09 3.63 -5.67
CA ALA A 87 -1.53 3.66 -5.40
C ALA A 87 -1.91 2.71 -4.26
N ILE A 88 -1.33 1.51 -4.22
CA ILE A 88 -1.51 0.56 -3.09
C ILE A 88 -1.01 1.19 -1.78
N LEU A 89 0.18 1.79 -1.80
CA LEU A 89 0.77 2.45 -0.63
C LEU A 89 -0.10 3.61 -0.12
N ASN A 90 -0.63 4.41 -1.04
CA ASN A 90 -1.42 5.60 -0.70
C ASN A 90 -2.91 5.31 -0.47
N GLY A 91 -3.37 4.09 -0.79
CA GLY A 91 -4.79 3.74 -0.79
C GLY A 91 -5.59 4.50 -1.86
N SER A 92 -4.98 4.80 -3.00
CA SER A 92 -5.60 5.45 -4.16
C SER A 92 -5.72 4.48 -5.34
N SER A 93 -6.02 4.99 -6.53
CA SER A 93 -6.14 4.17 -7.74
C SER A 93 -5.36 4.76 -8.92
N VAL A 94 -5.06 3.92 -9.91
CA VAL A 94 -4.50 4.30 -11.23
C VAL A 94 -5.51 3.99 -12.33
N GLU A 95 -5.53 4.78 -13.38
CA GLU A 95 -6.36 4.53 -14.57
C GLU A 95 -5.60 3.66 -15.58
N ALA A 96 -6.24 2.59 -16.05
CA ALA A 96 -5.72 1.80 -17.17
C ALA A 96 -6.08 2.45 -18.51
N ARG A 97 -5.14 2.55 -19.44
CA ARG A 97 -5.27 3.17 -20.77
C ARG A 97 -5.99 2.29 -21.80
N GLY A 98 -7.04 1.60 -21.38
CA GLY A 98 -7.85 0.75 -22.26
C GLY A 98 -7.06 -0.44 -22.82
N THR A 99 -7.13 -0.65 -24.15
CA THR A 99 -6.58 -1.85 -24.81
C THR A 99 -5.06 -1.99 -24.72
N GLU A 100 -4.34 -0.87 -24.58
CA GLU A 100 -2.87 -0.85 -24.51
C GLU A 100 -2.34 -1.55 -23.24
N ASP A 101 -3.09 -1.50 -22.14
CA ASP A 101 -2.68 -2.11 -20.87
C ASP A 101 -3.24 -3.53 -20.71
N SER A 102 -3.91 -4.11 -21.71
CA SER A 102 -4.60 -5.41 -21.58
C SER A 102 -3.67 -6.57 -21.22
N GLU A 103 -2.48 -6.64 -21.82
CA GLU A 103 -1.46 -7.65 -21.51
C GLU A 103 -0.85 -7.42 -20.12
N LEU A 104 -0.67 -6.16 -19.73
CA LEU A 104 -0.18 -5.77 -18.42
C LEU A 104 -1.18 -6.12 -17.31
N LEU A 105 -2.48 -5.91 -17.56
CA LEU A 105 -3.54 -6.34 -16.67
C LEU A 105 -3.62 -7.86 -16.57
N ALA A 106 -3.34 -8.58 -17.66
CA ALA A 106 -3.23 -10.04 -17.63
C ALA A 106 -2.01 -10.50 -16.81
N LEU A 107 -0.88 -9.79 -16.85
CA LEU A 107 0.26 -10.04 -15.95
C LEU A 107 -0.14 -9.85 -14.48
N ILE A 108 -0.76 -8.73 -14.14
CA ILE A 108 -1.23 -8.45 -12.77
C ILE A 108 -2.25 -9.52 -12.32
N GLY A 109 -3.10 -9.98 -13.24
CA GLY A 109 -4.09 -11.04 -13.02
C GLY A 109 -3.51 -12.41 -12.67
N ARG A 110 -2.23 -12.68 -12.97
CA ARG A 110 -1.54 -13.93 -12.60
C ARG A 110 -0.92 -13.89 -11.21
N LEU A 111 -0.77 -12.71 -10.61
CA LEU A 111 -0.17 -12.58 -9.30
C LEU A 111 -1.02 -13.27 -8.22
N PRO A 112 -0.41 -13.87 -7.18
CA PRO A 112 -1.15 -14.58 -6.13
C PRO A 112 -2.26 -13.76 -5.47
N SER A 113 -2.05 -12.45 -5.32
CA SER A 113 -3.02 -11.52 -4.72
C SER A 113 -3.66 -10.59 -5.75
N ALA A 114 -3.77 -11.02 -7.02
CA ALA A 114 -4.32 -10.22 -8.11
C ALA A 114 -5.62 -9.50 -7.75
N SER A 115 -6.56 -10.18 -7.07
CA SER A 115 -7.84 -9.59 -6.66
C SER A 115 -7.68 -8.36 -5.78
N ALA A 116 -6.65 -8.30 -4.94
CA ALA A 116 -6.34 -7.12 -4.14
C ALA A 116 -5.77 -5.99 -5.00
N TRP A 117 -4.82 -6.30 -5.90
CA TRP A 117 -4.16 -5.32 -6.75
C TRP A 117 -5.13 -4.66 -7.74
N MET A 118 -6.05 -5.46 -8.30
CA MET A 118 -7.05 -4.96 -9.24
C MET A 118 -8.02 -3.94 -8.63
N THR A 119 -8.21 -3.91 -7.31
CA THR A 119 -9.04 -2.87 -6.67
C THR A 119 -8.47 -1.47 -6.79
N HIS A 120 -7.16 -1.35 -7.04
CA HIS A 120 -6.47 -0.09 -7.24
C HIS A 120 -6.40 0.34 -8.70
N ILE A 121 -7.09 -0.35 -9.61
CA ILE A 121 -7.10 -0.05 -11.04
C ILE A 121 -8.51 0.34 -11.46
N LEU A 122 -8.65 1.55 -12.00
CA LEU A 122 -9.89 2.03 -12.62
C LEU A 122 -9.86 1.64 -14.10
N ALA A 123 -10.95 1.03 -14.57
CA ALA A 123 -11.14 0.82 -16.01
C ALA A 123 -11.33 2.18 -16.68
N ALA A 124 -10.64 2.43 -17.80
CA ALA A 124 -10.94 3.59 -18.63
C ALA A 124 -12.42 3.59 -19.04
N GLU A 125 -13.10 4.71 -18.84
CA GLU A 125 -14.41 4.92 -19.44
C GLU A 125 -14.25 4.92 -20.96
N PRO A 126 -15.11 4.19 -21.71
CA PRO A 126 -15.13 4.32 -23.16
C PRO A 126 -15.60 5.74 -23.52
N ALA A 127 -14.74 6.50 -24.19
CA ALA A 127 -15.05 7.82 -24.75
C ALA A 127 -16.15 7.75 -25.83
#